data_AF-S8FKH8-F1
#
_entry.id   AF-S8FKH8-F1
#
_cell.length_a   1.000
_cell.length_b   1.000
_cell.length_c   1.000
_cell.angle_alpha   90.00
_cell.angle_beta   90.00
_cell.angle_gamma   90.00
#
_symmetry.space_group_name_H-M   'P 1'
#
loop_
_entity.id
_entity.type
_entity.pdbx_description
1 polymer ?
#
loop_
_entity_poly.entity_id
_entity_poly.type
_entity_poly.pdbx_seq_one_letter_code
_entity_poly.pdbx_strand_id
1 'polypeptide(L)'
;STLRPPCAAADRIRLWLPAQDRQAVDAAGRPVAISEEDLARIQEVLGEAWVESTRAVYGSGLLAFHVMCDQRGIADEQRAPVSDVLLSTFIASLAGSYSGNTIRNYVYGVRAWHLTHGAQWARNHDELETLLRGALRLAPPLSQRAKRAPCTIQYLAAIRSRLNLKDNLDAAVWAAITVAFFSLARLGELLL
;
A
#
# COMPACT_ATOMS: atom_id res chain seq x y z
N SER A 1 8.75 13.03 16.98
CA SER A 1 7.73 14.08 16.80
C SER A 1 6.47 13.65 17.54
N THR A 2 5.78 14.58 18.22
CA THR A 2 4.49 14.32 18.89
C THR A 2 3.39 13.95 17.89
N LEU A 3 3.54 14.37 16.63
CA LEU A 3 2.64 14.08 15.52
C LEU A 3 2.68 12.62 15.03
N ARG A 4 3.66 11.82 15.50
CA ARG A 4 3.87 10.44 15.06
C ARG A 4 4.01 9.49 16.26
N PRO A 5 2.93 9.26 17.03
CA PRO A 5 2.97 8.36 18.17
C PRO A 5 3.31 6.92 17.73
N PRO A 6 3.93 6.10 18.60
CA PRO A 6 4.14 4.68 18.34
C PRO A 6 2.79 3.96 18.12
N CYS A 7 2.65 3.27 16.99
CA CYS A 7 1.47 2.48 16.65
C CYS A 7 1.80 1.38 15.63
N ALA A 8 0.87 0.45 15.42
CA ALA A 8 1.01 -0.60 14.41
C ALA A 8 1.07 0.00 13.00
N ALA A 9 1.70 -0.72 12.06
CA ALA A 9 1.86 -0.22 10.70
C ALA A 9 0.53 0.13 10.02
N ALA A 10 -0.53 -0.66 10.28
CA ALA A 10 -1.86 -0.42 9.72
C ALA A 10 -2.52 0.87 10.22
N ASP A 11 -2.14 1.35 11.41
CA ASP A 11 -2.78 2.51 12.04
C ASP A 11 -2.08 3.84 11.70
N ARG A 12 -0.86 3.80 11.15
CA ARG A 12 -0.04 5.00 10.90
C ARG A 12 -0.72 6.01 10.00
N ILE A 13 -1.46 5.57 8.99
CA ILE A 13 -2.18 6.46 8.06
C ILE A 13 -3.22 7.30 8.80
N ARG A 14 -3.81 6.77 9.88
CA ARG A 14 -4.85 7.43 10.67
C ARG A 14 -4.26 8.20 11.85
N LEU A 15 -3.29 7.61 12.54
CA LEU A 15 -2.79 8.12 13.83
C LEU A 15 -1.63 9.09 13.71
N TRP A 16 -0.96 9.17 12.55
CA TRP A 16 0.11 10.14 12.34
C TRP A 16 -0.45 11.39 11.70
N LEU A 17 -0.21 12.54 12.31
CA LEU A 17 -0.80 13.80 11.90
C LEU A 17 0.17 14.61 11.03
N PRO A 18 -0.31 15.26 9.95
CA PRO A 18 0.46 16.31 9.30
C PRO A 18 0.53 17.56 10.20
N ALA A 19 1.45 18.47 9.90
CA ALA A 19 1.49 19.77 10.60
C ALA A 19 0.26 20.64 10.29
N GLN A 20 -0.37 20.43 9.13
CA GLN A 20 -1.62 21.08 8.71
C GLN A 20 -2.63 19.99 8.38
N ASP A 21 -3.70 19.90 9.19
CA ASP A 21 -4.81 18.96 8.98
C ASP A 21 -5.97 19.64 8.23
N ARG A 22 -6.96 18.83 7.86
CA ARG A 22 -8.21 19.24 7.24
C ARG A 22 -8.87 20.34 8.04
N GLN A 23 -9.24 21.43 7.35
CA GLN A 23 -9.95 22.54 7.96
C GLN A 23 -11.40 22.61 7.47
N ALA A 24 -12.31 22.96 8.38
CA ALA A 24 -13.73 23.19 8.10
C ALA A 24 -13.95 24.57 7.44
N VAL A 25 -13.35 24.78 6.27
CA VAL A 25 -13.44 26.04 5.50
C VAL A 25 -13.90 25.79 4.07
N ASP A 26 -14.58 26.78 3.49
CA ASP A 26 -14.96 26.76 2.07
C ASP A 26 -13.80 27.15 1.14
N ALA A 27 -14.06 27.20 -0.17
CA ALA A 27 -13.05 27.56 -1.16
C ALA A 27 -12.53 29.01 -1.02
N ALA A 28 -13.26 29.88 -0.33
CA ALA A 28 -12.83 31.25 -0.02
C ALA A 28 -12.14 31.35 1.36
N GLY A 29 -11.92 30.21 2.05
CA GLY A 29 -11.32 30.16 3.38
C GLY A 29 -12.28 30.54 4.50
N ARG A 30 -13.58 30.66 4.24
CA ARG A 30 -14.57 31.01 5.26
C ARG A 30 -14.96 29.78 6.07
N PRO A 31 -15.06 29.86 7.41
CA PRO A 31 -15.50 28.73 8.22
C PRO A 31 -16.88 28.23 7.80
N VAL A 32 -17.03 26.91 7.79
CA VAL A 32 -18.30 26.21 7.56
C VAL A 32 -18.72 25.56 8.88
N ALA A 33 -20.03 25.45 9.12
CA ALA A 33 -20.60 24.82 10.31
C ALA A 33 -20.45 23.28 10.28
N ILE A 34 -19.21 22.80 10.21
CA ILE A 34 -18.81 21.39 10.31
C ILE A 34 -18.07 21.22 11.63
N SER A 35 -18.50 20.24 12.43
CA SER A 35 -17.92 19.96 13.74
C SER A 35 -16.64 19.13 13.64
N GLU A 36 -15.86 19.09 14.72
CA GLU A 36 -14.73 18.14 14.85
C GLU A 36 -15.19 16.68 14.75
N GLU A 37 -16.40 16.36 15.21
CA GLU A 37 -16.98 15.01 15.08
C GLU A 37 -17.23 14.64 13.62
N ASP A 38 -17.70 15.59 12.81
CA ASP A 38 -17.87 15.39 11.37
C ASP A 38 -16.53 15.16 10.67
N LEU A 39 -15.50 15.94 11.03
CA LEU A 39 -14.15 15.77 10.48
C LEU A 39 -13.55 14.39 10.85
N ALA A 40 -13.70 13.98 12.11
CA ALA A 40 -13.29 12.66 12.58
C ALA A 40 -14.02 11.54 11.84
N ARG A 41 -15.34 11.70 11.60
CA ARG A 41 -16.14 10.75 10.84
C ARG A 41 -15.66 10.63 9.39
N ILE A 42 -15.25 11.74 8.76
CA ILE A 42 -14.68 11.71 7.41
C ILE A 42 -13.35 10.93 7.40
N GLN A 43 -12.47 11.15 8.38
CA GLN A 43 -11.22 10.41 8.50
C GLN A 43 -11.46 8.90 8.69
N GLU A 44 -12.46 8.53 9.50
CA GLU A 44 -12.85 7.13 9.71
C GLU A 44 -13.32 6.48 8.41
N VAL A 45 -14.24 7.12 7.67
CA VAL A 45 -14.75 6.60 6.39
C VAL A 45 -13.62 6.46 5.36
N LEU A 46 -12.70 7.42 5.30
CA LEU A 46 -11.53 7.33 4.43
C LEU A 46 -10.58 6.18 4.84
N GLY A 47 -10.47 5.92 6.15
CA GLY A 47 -9.68 4.81 6.69
C GLY A 47 -10.17 3.42 6.25
N GLU A 48 -11.46 3.30 5.92
CA GLU A 48 -12.08 2.06 5.42
C GLU A 48 -11.87 1.84 3.91
N ALA A 49 -11.27 2.81 3.19
CA ALA A 49 -10.97 2.65 1.77
C ALA A 49 -9.91 1.57 1.49
N TRP A 50 -9.21 1.08 2.52
CA TRP A 50 -8.17 0.07 2.40
C TRP A 50 -8.32 -1.04 3.43
N VAL A 51 -8.24 -2.28 2.97
CA VAL A 51 -8.13 -3.45 3.84
C VAL A 51 -6.87 -3.38 4.71
N GLU A 52 -6.89 -4.03 5.87
CA GLU A 52 -5.83 -3.96 6.88
C GLU A 52 -4.43 -4.28 6.32
N SER A 53 -4.32 -5.32 5.49
CA SER A 53 -3.04 -5.70 4.87
C SER A 53 -2.47 -4.57 3.98
N THR A 54 -3.33 -3.87 3.24
CA THR A 54 -2.93 -2.70 2.44
C THR A 54 -2.55 -1.53 3.34
N ARG A 55 -3.31 -1.25 4.39
CA ARG A 55 -2.97 -0.20 5.37
C ARG A 55 -1.60 -0.44 6.01
N ALA A 56 -1.28 -1.69 6.36
CA ALA A 56 0.02 -2.04 6.93
C ALA A 56 1.19 -1.81 5.97
N VAL A 57 1.02 -2.16 4.69
CA VAL A 57 2.03 -1.90 3.66
C VAL A 57 2.21 -0.40 3.45
N TYR A 58 1.11 0.34 3.34
CA TYR A 58 1.11 1.78 3.15
C TYR A 58 1.72 2.52 4.34
N GLY A 59 1.36 2.16 5.57
CA GLY A 59 1.95 2.74 6.77
C GLY A 59 3.42 2.36 6.97
N SER A 60 3.89 1.25 6.40
CA SER A 60 5.33 0.95 6.33
C SER A 60 6.06 1.91 5.39
N GLY A 61 5.45 2.23 4.24
CA GLY A 61 5.98 3.24 3.33
C GLY A 61 5.93 4.66 3.89
N LEU A 62 4.89 4.99 4.64
CA LEU A 62 4.77 6.27 5.33
C LEU A 62 5.87 6.44 6.39
N LEU A 63 6.18 5.38 7.16
CA LEU A 63 7.34 5.37 8.05
C LEU A 63 8.64 5.66 7.29
N ALA A 64 8.88 4.95 6.18
CA ALA A 64 10.09 5.16 5.38
C ALA A 64 10.20 6.62 4.88
N PHE A 65 9.08 7.22 4.47
CA PHE A 65 9.03 8.63 4.07
C PHE A 65 9.41 9.57 5.23
N HIS A 66 8.80 9.41 6.41
CA HIS A 66 9.12 10.27 7.55
C HIS A 66 10.55 10.08 8.07
N VAL A 67 11.07 8.85 8.09
CA VAL A 67 12.47 8.57 8.46
C VAL A 67 13.42 9.28 7.50
N MET A 68 13.15 9.21 6.19
CA MET A 68 13.93 9.94 5.20
C MET A 68 13.90 11.46 5.44
N CYS A 69 12.71 12.01 5.71
CA CYS A 69 12.55 13.43 6.02
C CYS A 69 13.30 13.83 7.30
N ASP A 70 13.23 13.00 8.35
CA ASP A 70 13.95 13.20 9.61
C ASP A 70 15.47 13.22 9.37
N GLN A 71 15.99 12.27 8.61
CA GLN A 71 17.42 12.19 8.26
C GLN A 71 17.93 13.40 7.46
N ARG A 72 17.06 14.03 6.68
CA ARG A 72 17.38 15.21 5.86
C ARG A 72 17.02 16.54 6.53
N GLY A 73 16.52 16.51 7.77
CA GLY A 73 16.14 17.71 8.49
C GLY A 73 14.94 18.46 7.88
N ILE A 74 14.08 17.76 7.13
CA ILE A 74 12.87 18.36 6.54
C ILE A 74 11.84 18.59 7.65
N ALA A 75 11.40 19.84 7.83
CA ALA A 75 10.44 20.20 8.88
C ALA A 75 9.06 19.55 8.63
N ASP A 76 8.27 19.32 9.69
CA ASP A 76 6.98 18.62 9.57
C ASP A 76 5.98 19.40 8.68
N GLU A 77 6.08 20.74 8.64
CA GLU A 77 5.31 21.67 7.80
C GLU A 77 5.63 21.53 6.30
N GLN A 78 6.79 20.97 5.96
CA GLN A 78 7.21 20.78 4.57
C GLN A 78 6.84 19.37 4.03
N ARG A 79 6.24 18.51 4.87
CA ARG A 79 5.94 17.11 4.52
C ARG A 79 4.53 16.92 3.94
N ALA A 80 3.61 17.82 4.26
CA ALA A 80 2.23 17.83 3.77
C ALA A 80 1.73 19.28 3.64
N PRO A 81 1.30 19.72 2.45
CA PRO A 81 1.34 19.02 1.17
C PRO A 81 2.77 18.69 0.70
N VAL A 82 3.03 17.43 0.34
CA VAL A 82 4.33 17.01 -0.22
C VAL A 82 4.59 17.73 -1.55
N SER A 83 5.82 18.16 -1.81
CA SER A 83 6.24 18.73 -3.11
C SER A 83 6.73 17.66 -4.08
N ASP A 84 6.71 17.95 -5.40
CA ASP A 84 7.18 16.99 -6.42
C ASP A 84 8.65 16.63 -6.22
N VAL A 85 9.49 17.61 -5.86
CA VAL A 85 10.91 17.37 -5.57
C VAL A 85 11.12 16.50 -4.34
N LEU A 86 10.32 16.67 -3.28
CA LEU A 86 10.43 15.87 -2.06
C LEU A 86 9.98 14.43 -2.32
N LEU A 87 8.86 14.24 -3.03
CA LEU A 87 8.38 12.92 -3.41
C LEU A 87 9.35 12.22 -4.38
N SER A 88 9.92 12.96 -5.33
CA SER A 88 10.92 12.43 -6.25
C SER A 88 12.20 12.02 -5.53
N THR A 89 12.66 12.83 -4.58
CA THR A 89 13.79 12.51 -3.71
C THR A 89 13.53 11.25 -2.88
N PHE A 90 12.30 11.08 -2.37
CA PHE A 90 11.90 9.87 -1.67
C PHE A 90 12.02 8.63 -2.59
N ILE A 91 11.42 8.67 -3.78
CA ILE A 91 11.46 7.56 -4.73
C ILE A 91 12.90 7.23 -5.14
N ALA A 92 13.69 8.26 -5.47
CA ALA A 92 15.10 8.10 -5.84
C ALA A 92 15.92 7.45 -4.71
N SER A 93 15.63 7.77 -3.45
CA SER A 93 16.32 7.17 -2.30
C SER A 93 16.04 5.68 -2.09
N LEU A 94 14.93 5.16 -2.63
CA LEU A 94 14.56 3.75 -2.56
C LEU A 94 15.01 2.94 -3.79
N ALA A 95 15.28 3.63 -4.90
CA ALA A 95 15.72 3.02 -6.14
C ALA A 95 17.04 2.25 -5.92
N GLY A 96 17.17 1.08 -6.56
CA GLY A 96 18.34 0.22 -6.35
C GLY A 96 18.33 -0.61 -5.07
N SER A 97 17.44 -0.32 -4.11
CA SER A 97 17.34 -1.07 -2.85
C SER A 97 16.05 -1.87 -2.72
N TYR A 98 14.95 -1.36 -3.29
CA TYR A 98 13.63 -1.97 -3.19
C TYR A 98 13.08 -2.39 -4.56
N SER A 99 12.14 -3.34 -4.54
CA SER A 99 11.38 -3.69 -5.74
C SER A 99 10.53 -2.51 -6.20
N GLY A 100 10.30 -2.37 -7.51
CA GLY A 100 9.44 -1.30 -8.02
C GLY A 100 8.01 -1.34 -7.47
N ASN A 101 7.48 -2.53 -7.16
CA ASN A 101 6.17 -2.68 -6.51
C ASN A 101 6.18 -2.13 -5.07
N THR A 102 7.25 -2.38 -4.32
CA THR A 102 7.40 -1.83 -2.97
C THR A 102 7.45 -0.31 -2.98
N ILE A 103 8.25 0.28 -3.88
CA ILE A 103 8.37 1.73 -4.02
C ILE A 103 7.02 2.36 -4.36
N ARG A 104 6.29 1.77 -5.32
CA ARG A 104 4.94 2.21 -5.70
C ARG A 104 3.97 2.17 -4.51
N ASN A 105 3.96 1.08 -3.76
CA ASN A 105 3.13 0.96 -2.56
C ASN A 105 3.50 2.01 -1.50
N TYR A 106 4.78 2.36 -1.37
CA TYR A 106 5.20 3.38 -0.41
C TYR A 106 4.71 4.77 -0.81
N VAL A 107 4.79 5.11 -2.11
CA VAL A 107 4.19 6.35 -2.65
C VAL A 107 2.68 6.38 -2.41
N TYR A 108 1.99 5.26 -2.60
CA TYR A 108 0.56 5.17 -2.29
C TYR A 108 0.27 5.32 -0.80
N GLY A 109 1.15 4.90 0.09
CA GLY A 109 1.04 5.18 1.52
C GLY A 109 1.13 6.66 1.85
N VAL A 110 2.09 7.38 1.24
CA VAL A 110 2.18 8.85 1.38
C VAL A 110 0.91 9.51 0.83
N ARG A 111 0.41 9.07 -0.33
CA ARG A 111 -0.85 9.58 -0.90
C ARG A 111 -2.06 9.31 -0.02
N ALA A 112 -2.20 8.10 0.50
CA ALA A 112 -3.31 7.71 1.37
C ALA A 112 -3.35 8.61 2.62
N TRP A 113 -2.19 8.82 3.24
CA TRP A 113 -2.04 9.73 4.37
C TRP A 113 -2.49 11.17 4.04
N HIS A 114 -2.09 11.72 2.89
CA HIS A 114 -2.55 13.05 2.46
C HIS A 114 -4.08 13.10 2.32
N LEU A 115 -4.68 12.11 1.67
CA LEU A 115 -6.13 12.07 1.45
C LEU A 115 -6.91 11.94 2.77
N THR A 116 -6.45 11.07 3.67
CA THR A 116 -7.07 10.86 4.99
C THR A 116 -7.10 12.16 5.78
N HIS A 117 -5.99 12.89 5.84
CA HIS A 117 -5.89 14.17 6.56
C HIS A 117 -6.29 15.40 5.74
N GLY A 118 -6.88 15.22 4.55
CA GLY A 118 -7.34 16.34 3.72
C GLY A 118 -6.23 17.27 3.21
N ALA A 119 -4.97 16.84 3.24
CA ALA A 119 -3.86 17.58 2.66
C ALA A 119 -3.91 17.49 1.13
N GLN A 120 -3.60 18.61 0.45
CA GLN A 120 -3.64 18.68 -1.01
C GLN A 120 -2.69 17.66 -1.66
N TRP A 121 -3.18 16.92 -2.64
CA TRP A 121 -2.38 16.02 -3.48
C TRP A 121 -2.40 16.51 -4.95
N ALA A 122 -1.54 17.47 -5.26
CA ALA A 122 -1.39 18.02 -6.62
C ALA A 122 -0.01 17.68 -7.18
N ARG A 123 0.20 16.41 -7.53
CA ARG A 123 1.48 15.89 -8.05
C ARG A 123 1.49 15.84 -9.57
N ASN A 124 2.66 16.04 -10.17
CA ASN A 124 2.86 15.78 -11.59
C ASN A 124 2.82 14.27 -11.87
N HIS A 125 1.70 13.78 -12.39
CA HIS A 125 1.47 12.36 -12.62
C HIS A 125 2.47 11.76 -13.62
N ASP A 126 2.79 12.47 -14.69
CA ASP A 126 3.67 11.95 -15.75
C ASP A 126 5.12 11.86 -15.29
N GLU A 127 5.59 12.85 -14.54
CA GLU A 127 6.90 12.84 -13.91
C GLU A 127 7.00 11.70 -12.87
N LEU A 128 5.98 11.55 -12.01
CA LEU A 128 5.92 10.49 -11.02
C LEU A 128 5.97 9.10 -11.66
N GLU A 129 5.17 8.85 -12.70
CA GLU A 129 5.18 7.55 -13.40
C GLU A 129 6.48 7.32 -14.18
N THR A 130 7.12 8.37 -14.69
CA THR A 130 8.43 8.27 -15.34
C THR A 130 9.50 7.87 -14.31
N LEU A 131 9.47 8.49 -13.13
CA LEU A 131 10.41 8.20 -12.06
C LEU A 131 10.22 6.79 -11.48
N LEU A 132 8.97 6.36 -11.28
CA LEU A 132 8.66 4.98 -10.85
C LEU A 132 9.12 3.95 -11.89
N ARG A 133 8.98 4.23 -13.20
CA ARG A 133 9.54 3.40 -14.27
C ARG A 133 11.07 3.33 -14.21
N GLY A 134 11.73 4.46 -13.94
CA GLY A 134 13.18 4.51 -13.71
C GLY A 134 13.60 3.65 -12.52
N ALA A 135 12.95 3.82 -11.37
CA ALA A 135 13.21 3.06 -10.16
C ALA A 135 12.99 1.54 -10.36
N LEU A 136 11.98 1.15 -11.13
CA LEU A 136 11.74 -0.25 -11.49
C LEU A 136 12.91 -0.87 -12.27
N ARG A 137 13.50 -0.12 -13.21
CA ARG A 137 14.67 -0.60 -13.99
C ARG A 137 15.91 -0.74 -13.13
N LEU A 138 16.03 0.09 -12.10
CA LEU A 138 17.13 0.03 -11.13
C LEU A 138 16.90 -1.03 -10.04
N ALA A 139 15.72 -1.63 -9.96
CA ALA A 139 15.41 -2.59 -8.89
C ALA A 139 16.39 -3.78 -8.91
N PRO A 140 16.85 -4.26 -7.73
CA PRO A 140 17.78 -5.38 -7.65
C PRO A 140 17.27 -6.61 -8.42
N PRO A 141 18.12 -7.32 -9.16
CA PRO A 141 17.71 -8.56 -9.84
C PRO A 141 17.06 -9.57 -8.88
N LEU A 142 17.60 -9.67 -7.66
CA LEU A 142 17.06 -10.54 -6.59
C LEU A 142 15.66 -10.14 -6.11
N SER A 143 15.25 -8.89 -6.32
CA SER A 143 13.91 -8.40 -5.97
C SER A 143 12.85 -8.77 -7.01
N GLN A 144 13.26 -9.25 -8.17
CA GLN A 144 12.37 -9.69 -9.24
C GLN A 144 12.17 -11.20 -9.14
N ARG A 145 10.95 -11.62 -8.82
CA ARG A 145 10.61 -13.04 -8.82
C ARG A 145 10.57 -13.55 -10.27
N ALA A 146 11.30 -14.61 -10.55
CA ALA A 146 11.15 -15.34 -11.81
C ALA A 146 9.68 -15.72 -12.03
N LYS A 147 9.18 -15.57 -13.25
CA LYS A 147 7.82 -16.00 -13.59
C LYS A 147 7.69 -17.48 -13.23
N ARG A 148 6.66 -17.81 -12.43
CA ARG A 148 6.39 -19.21 -12.07
C ARG A 148 5.94 -19.95 -13.33
N ALA A 149 6.41 -21.18 -13.50
CA ALA A 149 5.90 -22.04 -14.56
C ALA A 149 4.38 -22.26 -14.36
N PRO A 150 3.59 -22.36 -15.45
CA PRO A 150 2.17 -22.64 -15.34
C PRO A 150 1.95 -24.00 -14.68
N CYS A 151 0.89 -24.11 -13.88
CA CYS A 151 0.41 -25.42 -13.47
C CYS A 151 -0.11 -26.15 -14.70
N THR A 152 0.16 -27.45 -14.83
CA THR A 152 -0.22 -28.25 -15.99
C THR A 152 -1.06 -29.45 -15.55
N ILE A 153 -1.82 -30.01 -16.49
CA ILE A 153 -2.59 -31.24 -16.25
C ILE A 153 -1.67 -32.39 -15.82
N GLN A 154 -0.41 -32.40 -16.28
CA GLN A 154 0.59 -33.39 -15.86
C GLN A 154 0.92 -33.28 -14.37
N TYR A 155 1.02 -32.07 -13.83
CA TYR A 155 1.18 -31.87 -12.39
C TYR A 155 -0.06 -32.34 -11.61
N LEU A 156 -1.26 -32.05 -12.12
CA LEU A 156 -2.50 -32.57 -11.52
C LEU A 156 -2.52 -34.10 -11.50
N ALA A 157 -2.16 -34.75 -12.61
CA ALA A 157 -2.10 -36.21 -12.70
C ALA A 157 -1.06 -36.80 -11.73
N ALA A 158 0.10 -36.16 -11.60
CA ALA A 158 1.12 -36.57 -10.64
C ALA A 158 0.62 -36.45 -9.19
N ILE A 159 -0.07 -35.36 -8.84
CA ILE A 159 -0.66 -35.18 -7.51
C ILE A 159 -1.75 -36.24 -7.26
N ARG A 160 -2.64 -36.46 -8.22
CA ARG A 160 -3.71 -37.47 -8.12
C ARG A 160 -3.19 -38.87 -7.82
N SER A 161 -2.04 -39.23 -8.37
CA SER A 161 -1.40 -40.53 -8.15
C SER A 161 -0.94 -40.77 -6.70
N ARG A 162 -0.79 -39.69 -5.92
CA ARG A 162 -0.34 -39.73 -4.53
C ARG A 162 -1.48 -39.61 -3.52
N LEU A 163 -2.69 -39.25 -3.95
CA LEU A 163 -3.86 -39.07 -3.09
C LEU A 163 -4.71 -40.34 -3.03
N ASN A 164 -5.15 -40.70 -1.81
CA ASN A 164 -6.11 -41.76 -1.57
C ASN A 164 -7.53 -41.19 -1.48
N LEU A 165 -8.29 -41.22 -2.57
CA LEU A 165 -9.66 -40.68 -2.59
C LEU A 165 -10.68 -41.42 -1.70
N LYS A 166 -10.29 -42.49 -1.01
CA LYS A 166 -11.12 -43.12 0.03
C LYS A 166 -10.97 -42.42 1.39
N ASP A 167 -9.90 -41.65 1.56
CA ASP A 167 -9.74 -40.75 2.69
C ASP A 167 -10.44 -39.42 2.39
N ASN A 168 -11.21 -38.93 3.35
CA ASN A 168 -12.05 -37.74 3.17
C ASN A 168 -11.22 -36.48 2.96
N LEU A 169 -10.03 -36.38 3.59
CA LEU A 169 -9.16 -35.23 3.44
C LEU A 169 -8.54 -35.22 2.04
N ASP A 170 -7.98 -36.34 1.60
CA ASP A 170 -7.39 -36.47 0.26
C ASP A 170 -8.42 -36.24 -0.86
N ALA A 171 -9.67 -36.70 -0.67
CA ALA A 171 -10.77 -36.42 -1.59
C ALA A 171 -11.10 -34.92 -1.66
N ALA A 172 -11.19 -34.24 -0.51
CA ALA A 172 -11.44 -32.81 -0.44
C ALA A 172 -10.30 -31.99 -1.07
N VAL A 173 -9.04 -32.35 -0.81
CA VAL A 173 -7.86 -31.74 -1.43
C VAL A 173 -7.90 -31.89 -2.96
N TRP A 174 -8.24 -33.08 -3.47
CA TRP A 174 -8.34 -33.30 -4.91
C TRP A 174 -9.46 -32.47 -5.55
N ALA A 175 -10.63 -32.39 -4.91
CA ALA A 175 -11.73 -31.54 -5.37
C ALA A 175 -11.32 -30.06 -5.40
N ALA A 176 -10.69 -29.55 -4.35
CA ALA A 176 -10.23 -28.17 -4.28
C ALA A 176 -9.20 -27.84 -5.38
N ILE A 177 -8.21 -28.71 -5.62
CA ILE A 177 -7.18 -28.51 -6.65
C ILE A 177 -7.78 -28.50 -8.05
N THR A 178 -8.66 -29.44 -8.35
CA THR A 178 -9.30 -29.55 -9.67
C THR A 178 -10.22 -28.37 -9.95
N VAL A 179 -11.04 -27.96 -8.97
CA VAL A 179 -11.85 -26.74 -9.08
C VAL A 179 -10.95 -25.53 -9.30
N ALA A 180 -9.94 -25.30 -8.45
CA ALA A 180 -9.01 -24.18 -8.60
C ALA A 180 -8.36 -24.12 -10.00
N PHE A 181 -7.95 -25.28 -10.51
CA PHE A 181 -7.28 -25.38 -11.81
C PHE A 181 -8.22 -25.08 -12.98
N PHE A 182 -9.41 -25.69 -13.02
CA PHE A 182 -10.32 -25.59 -14.16
C PHE A 182 -11.18 -24.32 -14.14
N SER A 183 -11.48 -23.76 -12.97
CA SER A 183 -12.20 -22.50 -12.85
C SER A 183 -11.28 -21.28 -12.84
N LEU A 184 -9.95 -21.49 -12.75
CA LEU A 184 -8.95 -20.45 -12.52
C LEU A 184 -9.19 -19.66 -11.21
N ALA A 185 -9.91 -20.26 -10.26
CA ALA A 185 -10.20 -19.64 -8.97
C ALA A 185 -8.93 -19.47 -8.13
N ARG A 186 -8.90 -18.41 -7.31
CA ARG A 186 -7.84 -18.23 -6.33
C ARG A 186 -8.04 -19.21 -5.17
N LEU A 187 -6.95 -19.72 -4.61
CA LEU A 187 -7.04 -20.59 -3.42
C LEU A 187 -7.76 -19.90 -2.24
N GLY A 188 -7.56 -18.58 -2.10
CA GLY A 188 -8.27 -17.77 -1.11
C GLY A 188 -9.77 -17.58 -1.40
N GLU A 189 -10.32 -18.07 -2.50
CA GLU A 189 -11.77 -18.08 -2.75
C GLU A 189 -12.38 -19.45 -2.40
N LEU A 190 -11.56 -20.50 -2.30
CA LEU A 190 -11.98 -21.88 -2.11
C LEU A 190 -11.73 -22.43 -0.69
N LEU A 191 -10.79 -21.82 0.04
CA LEU A 191 -10.30 -22.32 1.34
C LEU A 191 -10.56 -21.35 2.50
N LEU A 192 -11.47 -20.38 2.30
CA LEU A 192 -11.93 -19.48 3.36
C LEU A 192 -13.00 -20.13 4.23
#